data_AF-A0A952BKL5-F1
#
_entry.id   AF-A0A952BKL5-F1
#
_cell.length_a   1.000
_cell.length_b   1.000
_cell.length_c   1.000
_cell.angle_alpha   90.00
_cell.angle_beta   90.00
_cell.angle_gamma   90.00
#
_symmetry.space_group_name_H-M   'P 1'
#
loop_
_entity.id
_entity.type
_entity.pdbx_description
1 polymer ?
#
loop_
_entity_poly.entity_id
_entity_poly.type
_entity_poly.pdbx_seq_one_letter_code
_entity_poly.pdbx_strand_id
1 'polypeptide(L)' 'MAAALDVEVDNKIDPICNMEMKEGMVRDTIHHNDKLYGFCSKSCKETFEKTPEDYLDKMGN' A
#
# COMPACT_ATOMS: atom_id res chain seq x y z
N MET A 1 -19.44 -5.82 6.05
CA MET A 1 -18.98 -4.43 5.86
C MET A 1 -17.45 -4.47 5.79
N ALA A 2 -16.89 -4.88 4.65
CA ALA A 2 -15.45 -4.78 4.42
C ALA A 2 -15.24 -3.41 3.79
N ALA A 3 -14.72 -2.46 4.57
CA ALA A 3 -14.39 -1.12 4.11
C ALA A 3 -13.17 -1.23 3.20
N ALA A 4 -13.42 -1.50 1.92
CA ALA A 4 -12.46 -1.14 0.92
C ALA A 4 -12.65 0.33 0.61
N LEU A 5 -11.58 1.11 0.73
CA LEU A 5 -11.59 2.50 0.35
C LEU A 5 -11.43 2.59 -1.17
N ASP A 6 -12.35 3.31 -1.79
CA ASP A 6 -12.20 3.79 -3.17
C ASP A 6 -11.28 5.01 -3.11
N VAL A 7 -9.98 4.74 -3.03
CA VAL A 7 -8.95 5.78 -2.89
C VAL A 7 -7.85 5.51 -3.89
N GLU A 8 -7.55 6.54 -4.67
CA GLU A 8 -6.51 6.50 -5.70
C GLU A 8 -5.14 6.56 -5.02
N VAL A 9 -4.40 5.45 -5.10
CA VAL A 9 -3.07 5.29 -4.50
C VAL A 9 -2.01 5.34 -5.59
N ASP A 10 -0.84 5.88 -5.28
CA ASP A 10 0.29 6.01 -6.22
C ASP A 10 0.89 4.63 -6.60
N ASN A 11 0.55 3.60 -5.83
CA ASN A 11 1.06 2.25 -5.99
C ASN A 11 0.02 1.27 -6.55
N LYS A 12 0.38 0.58 -7.64
CA LYS A 12 -0.44 -0.44 -8.30
C LYS A 12 -0.28 -1.86 -7.74
N ILE A 13 0.79 -2.15 -6.99
CA ILE A 13 1.09 -3.50 -6.50
C ILE A 13 1.57 -3.43 -5.04
N ASP A 14 0.88 -4.10 -4.13
CA ASP A 14 1.26 -4.15 -2.72
C ASP A 14 2.69 -4.73 -2.59
N PRO A 15 3.64 -3.98 -2.01
CA PRO A 15 5.04 -4.40 -1.95
C PRO A 15 5.31 -5.50 -0.91
N ILE A 16 4.34 -5.79 -0.05
CA ILE A 16 4.45 -6.80 1.00
C ILE A 16 4.03 -8.16 0.48
N CYS A 17 2.93 -8.21 -0.27
CA CYS A 17 2.33 -9.46 -0.76
C CYS A 17 2.39 -9.64 -2.28
N ASN A 18 2.97 -8.69 -3.03
CA ASN A 18 3.02 -8.67 -4.49
C ASN A 18 1.63 -8.78 -5.15
N MET A 19 0.58 -8.37 -4.44
CA MET A 19 -0.80 -8.45 -4.92
C MET A 19 -1.17 -7.15 -5.63
N GLU A 20 -1.86 -7.25 -6.77
CA GLU A 20 -2.38 -6.06 -7.48
C GLU A 20 -3.34 -5.28 -6.58
N MET A 21 -3.01 -4.01 -6.40
CA MET A 21 -3.85 -3.03 -5.73
C MET A 21 -4.93 -2.58 -6.72
N LYS A 22 -6.09 -3.22 -6.62
CA LYS A 22 -7.28 -2.83 -7.40
C LYS A 22 -8.12 -1.85 -6.59
N GLU A 23 -8.84 -1.00 -7.32
CA GLU A 23 -9.86 -0.12 -6.77
C GLU A 23 -10.85 -0.94 -5.94
N GLY A 24 -11.08 -0.56 -4.68
CA GLY A 24 -11.91 -1.36 -3.77
C GLY A 24 -11.24 -2.63 -3.22
N MET A 25 -9.92 -2.80 -3.31
CA MET A 25 -9.15 -3.77 -2.50
C MET A 25 -8.28 -3.12 -1.43
N VAL A 26 -8.19 -1.80 -1.44
CA VAL A 26 -7.43 -1.02 -0.46
C VAL A 26 -8.13 -1.08 0.89
N ARG A 27 -7.54 -1.80 1.86
CA ARG A 27 -8.06 -1.85 3.24
C ARG A 27 -7.45 -0.78 4.12
N ASP A 28 -6.19 -0.46 3.85
CA ASP A 28 -5.44 0.55 4.58
C ASP A 28 -4.60 1.36 3.61
N THR A 29 -4.39 2.64 3.93
CA THR A 29 -3.47 3.51 3.22
C THR A 29 -2.51 4.20 4.19
N ILE A 30 -1.37 4.63 3.66
CA ILE A 30 -0.41 5.48 4.36
C ILE A 30 0.07 6.61 3.45
N HIS A 31 0.20 7.80 4.01
CA HIS A 31 0.86 8.92 3.34
C HIS A 31 2.35 8.86 3.65
N HIS A 32 3.19 8.79 2.63
CA HIS A 32 4.64 8.80 2.77
C HIS A 32 5.28 9.60 1.63
N ASN A 33 6.13 10.57 1.97
CA ASN A 33 6.87 11.38 0.98
C ASN A 33 5.96 12.03 -0.09
N ASP A 34 4.85 12.64 0.36
CA ASP A 34 3.80 13.26 -0.48
C ASP A 34 3.02 12.28 -1.40
N LYS A 35 3.29 10.98 -1.29
CA LYS A 35 2.61 9.92 -2.02
C LYS A 35 1.68 9.12 -1.11
N LEU A 36 0.56 8.69 -1.67
CA LEU A 36 -0.37 7.80 -0.98
C LEU A 36 -0.12 6.36 -1.40
N TYR A 37 0.25 5.50 -0.45
CA TYR A 37 0.42 4.08 -0.68
C TYR A 37 -0.76 3.31 -0.11
N GLY A 38 -1.30 2.39 -0.90
CA GLY A 38 -2.34 1.47 -0.46
C GLY A 38 -1.81 0.10 -0.12
N PHE A 39 -2.53 -0.56 0.79
CA PHE A 39 -2.27 -1.92 1.22
C PHE A 39 -3.53 -2.78 1.18
N CYS A 40 -3.31 -4.05 0.84
CA CYS A 40 -4.39 -5.03 0.81
C CYS A 40 -4.89 -5.40 2.21
N SER A 41 -4.14 -5.08 3.27
CA SER A 41 -4.44 -5.41 4.67
C SER A 41 -3.65 -4.53 5.64
N LYS A 42 -4.19 -4.36 6.85
CA LYS A 42 -3.53 -3.65 7.95
C LYS A 42 -2.14 -4.21 8.28
N SER A 43 -1.98 -5.53 8.19
CA SER A 43 -0.68 -6.21 8.38
C SER A 43 0.36 -5.78 7.36
N CYS A 44 -0.04 -5.52 6.11
CA CYS A 44 0.86 -5.04 5.06
C CYS A 44 1.29 -3.60 5.37
N LYS A 45 0.34 -2.74 5.79
CA LYS A 45 0.67 -1.40 6.29
C LYS A 45 1.65 -1.45 7.47
N GLU A 46 1.42 -2.25 8.50
CA GLU A 46 2.32 -2.32 9.66
C GLU A 46 3.73 -2.80 9.29
N THR A 47 3.83 -3.71 8.32
CA THR A 47 5.12 -4.18 7.81
C THR A 47 5.82 -3.08 7.03
N PHE A 48 5.07 -2.38 6.17
CA PHE A 48 5.56 -1.23 5.43
C PHE A 48 5.99 -0.10 6.36
N GLU A 49 5.24 0.19 7.42
CA GLU A 49 5.52 1.26 8.37
C GLU A 49 6.81 0.99 9.17
N LYS A 50 7.17 -0.28 9.37
CA LYS A 50 8.43 -0.70 10.00
C LYS A 50 9.63 -0.58 9.07
N THR A 51 9.47 -0.87 7.78
CA THR A 51 10.58 -0.86 6.80
C THR A 51 10.17 -0.19 5.48
N PRO A 52 9.74 1.08 5.49
CA PRO A 52 9.20 1.73 4.29
C PRO A 52 10.28 1.90 3.22
N GLU A 53 11.52 2.21 3.62
CA GLU A 53 12.64 2.44 2.71
C GLU A 53 12.95 1.24 1.81
N ASP A 54 12.93 0.00 2.33
CA ASP A 54 13.21 -1.21 1.53
C ASP A 54 12.11 -1.48 0.48
N TYR A 55 10.86 -1.18 0.85
CA TYR A 55 9.71 -1.36 -0.05
C TYR A 55 9.61 -0.24 -1.10
N LEU A 56 9.98 0.98 -0.73
CA LEU A 56 10.04 2.12 -1.64
C LEU A 56 11.17 1.98 -2.65
N ASP A 57 12.34 1.52 -2.21
CA ASP A 57 13.49 1.24 -3.09
C ASP A 57 13.13 0.18 -4.14
N LYS A 58 12.42 -0.89 -3.74
CA LYS A 58 11.93 -1.93 -4.66
C LYS A 58 10.91 -1.45 -5.70
N MET A 59 10.16 -0.38 -5.44
CA MET A 59 9.23 0.20 -6.42
C MET A 59 9.90 1.22 -7.36
N GLY A 60 11.05 1.76 -6.96
CA GLY A 60 11.72 2.87 -7.65
C GLY A 60 12.82 2.48 -8.65
N ASN A 61 13.10 1.18 -8.85
CA ASN A 61 14.11 0.68 -9.79
C ASN A 61 13.50 -0.03 -11.01
#